data_AF-A0A1Q7T739-F1
#
_entry.id   AF-A0A1Q7T739-F1
#
_cell.length_a   1.000
_cell.length_b   1.000
_cell.length_c   1.000
_cell.angle_alpha   90.00
_cell.angle_beta   90.00
_cell.angle_gamma   90.00
#
_symmetry.space_group_name_H-M   'P 1'
#
loop_
_entity.id
_entity.type
_entity.pdbx_description
1 polymer ?
#
loop_
_entity_poly.entity_id
_entity_poly.type
_entity_poly.pdbx_seq_one_letter_code
_entity_poly.pdbx_strand_id
1 'polypeptide(L)'
;MQRLLAEEEAAEGGPPPAVIKQRRPGPKNPAYGLPASERPTVVQRVVEQKELLRTVAAASGVSPETIRCILLHAQKPCGQQEA
;
A
#
# COMPACT_ATOMS: atom_id res chain seq x y z
N MET A 1 24.53 52.91 7.92
CA MET A 1 24.75 51.72 8.77
C MET A 1 23.64 51.72 9.83
N GLN A 2 22.62 50.88 9.87
CA GLN A 2 22.36 49.55 9.32
C GLN A 2 20.83 49.35 9.25
N ARG A 3 20.38 48.50 8.33
CA ARG A 3 18.97 48.19 8.01
C ARG A 3 18.35 47.33 9.11
N LEU A 4 17.19 47.74 9.62
CA LEU A 4 16.34 46.92 10.48
C LEU A 4 15.50 46.00 9.56
N LEU A 5 15.99 44.78 9.30
CA LEU A 5 15.20 43.69 8.73
C LEU A 5 15.20 42.58 9.77
N ALA A 6 14.14 42.56 10.57
CA ALA A 6 13.75 41.39 11.36
C ALA A 6 13.05 40.44 10.38
N GLU A 7 13.82 39.56 9.77
CA GLU A 7 13.31 38.46 8.97
C GLU A 7 13.97 37.18 9.50
N GLU A 8 13.14 36.16 9.67
CA GLU A 8 13.52 34.78 9.99
C GLU A 8 13.80 34.48 11.48
N GLU A 9 12.71 34.45 12.28
CA GLU A 9 12.64 33.48 13.36
C GLU A 9 12.46 32.11 12.68
N ALA A 10 13.55 31.37 12.59
CA ALA A 10 13.52 29.96 12.26
C ALA A 10 12.63 29.26 13.30
N ALA A 11 11.42 28.86 12.91
CA ALA A 11 10.56 27.99 13.70
C ALA A 11 11.22 26.60 13.79
N GLU A 12 12.30 26.51 14.55
CA GLU A 12 12.99 25.31 14.90
C GLU A 12 12.16 24.55 15.93
N GLY A 13 11.93 23.25 15.70
CA GLY A 13 11.72 22.31 16.80
C GLY A 13 10.29 22.06 17.28
N GLY A 14 9.27 22.19 16.43
CA GLY A 14 8.03 21.45 16.68
C GLY A 14 8.33 19.94 16.65
N PRO A 15 7.91 19.12 17.63
CA PRO A 15 8.15 17.68 17.59
C PRO A 15 7.58 17.13 16.28
N PRO A 16 8.29 16.20 15.60
CA PRO A 16 7.76 15.59 14.39
C PRO A 16 6.37 15.03 14.69
N PRO A 17 5.41 15.11 13.74
CA PRO A 17 4.07 14.62 13.96
C PRO A 17 4.15 13.20 14.51
N ALA A 18 3.57 13.01 15.70
CA ALA A 18 3.66 11.75 16.41
C ALA A 18 3.16 10.64 15.48
N VAL A 19 4.06 9.77 15.04
CA VAL A 19 3.72 8.63 14.20
C VAL A 19 2.95 7.66 15.09
N ILE A 20 1.63 7.81 15.12
CA ILE A 20 0.75 6.98 15.94
C ILE A 20 0.84 5.56 15.36
N LYS A 21 1.64 4.71 16.01
CA LYS A 21 1.70 3.29 15.63
C LYS A 21 0.31 2.71 15.76
N GLN A 22 -0.13 2.01 14.72
CA GLN A 22 -1.44 1.38 14.71
C GLN A 22 -1.54 0.44 15.93
N ARG A 23 -2.51 0.68 16.82
CA ARG A 23 -2.66 -0.09 18.08
C ARG A 23 -2.90 -1.58 17.82
N ARG A 24 -3.47 -1.92 16.66
CA ARG A 24 -3.60 -3.28 16.15
C ARG A 24 -3.25 -3.28 14.67
N PRO A 25 -2.08 -3.81 14.29
CA PRO A 25 -1.79 -4.14 12.90
C PRO A 25 -2.90 -5.02 12.34
N GLY A 26 -3.31 -4.76 11.10
CA GLY A 26 -4.21 -5.65 10.38
C GLY A 26 -3.66 -7.09 10.30
N PRO A 27 -4.49 -8.07 9.88
CA PRO A 27 -4.05 -9.45 9.72
C PRO A 27 -2.77 -9.53 8.88
N LYS A 28 -1.76 -10.29 9.35
CA LYS A 28 -0.53 -10.52 8.57
C LYS A 28 -0.83 -11.20 7.23
N ASN A 29 -1.79 -12.13 7.25
CA ASN A 29 -2.26 -12.89 6.09
C ASN A 29 -3.77 -12.70 5.92
N PRO A 30 -4.20 -11.61 5.28
CA PRO A 30 -5.60 -11.44 4.93
C PRO A 30 -6.07 -12.56 3.99
N ALA A 31 -7.19 -13.18 4.35
CA ALA A 31 -7.90 -14.15 3.52
C ALA A 31 -8.60 -13.41 2.38
N TYR A 32 -7.83 -12.98 1.39
CA TYR A 32 -8.39 -12.58 0.10
C TYR A 32 -9.10 -13.80 -0.46
N GLY A 33 -10.36 -13.68 -0.88
CA GLY A 33 -11.20 -14.78 -1.39
C GLY A 33 -10.67 -15.49 -2.66
N LEU A 34 -9.39 -15.29 -2.99
CA LEU A 34 -8.61 -15.99 -4.00
C LEU A 34 -7.51 -16.83 -3.35
N PRO A 35 -7.42 -18.12 -3.67
CA PRO A 35 -6.34 -18.99 -3.20
C PRO A 35 -4.99 -18.49 -3.73
N ALA A 36 -3.93 -18.76 -2.96
CA ALA A 36 -2.59 -18.27 -3.26
C ALA A 36 -2.09 -18.67 -4.66
N SER A 37 -2.49 -19.85 -5.14
CA SER A 37 -2.13 -20.39 -6.45
C SER A 37 -2.66 -19.57 -7.63
N GLU A 38 -3.81 -18.89 -7.47
CA GLU A 38 -4.45 -18.10 -8.53
C GLU A 38 -4.01 -16.63 -8.57
N ARG A 39 -3.43 -16.14 -7.46
CA ARG A 39 -2.92 -14.77 -7.33
C ARG A 39 -1.87 -14.39 -8.39
N PRO A 40 -0.85 -15.20 -8.72
CA PRO A 40 0.12 -14.83 -9.74
C PRO A 40 -0.53 -14.64 -11.12
N THR A 41 -1.49 -15.48 -11.48
CA THR A 41 -2.23 -15.37 -12.75
C THR A 41 -3.03 -14.07 -12.83
N VAL A 42 -3.67 -13.68 -11.72
CA VAL A 42 -4.39 -12.39 -11.60
C VAL A 42 -3.44 -11.21 -11.74
N VAL A 43 -2.28 -11.25 -11.08
CA VAL A 43 -1.27 -10.19 -11.17
C VAL A 43 -0.74 -10.10 -12.60
N GLN A 44 -0.46 -11.22 -13.24
CA GLN A 44 0.02 -11.26 -14.62
C GLN A 44 -0.98 -10.64 -15.60
N ARG A 45 -2.28 -10.97 -15.47
CA ARG A 45 -3.36 -10.39 -16.28
C ARG A 45 -3.46 -8.87 -16.13
N VAL A 46 -3.35 -8.35 -14.91
CA VAL A 46 -3.47 -6.91 -14.68
C VAL A 46 -2.20 -6.16 -15.09
N VAL A 47 -1.01 -6.72 -14.82
CA VAL A 47 0.27 -6.04 -15.04
C VAL A 47 0.76 -6.22 -16.48
N GLU A 48 0.82 -7.46 -16.97
CA GLU A 48 1.34 -7.73 -18.33
C GLU A 48 0.27 -7.45 -19.39
N GLN A 49 -0.94 -7.98 -19.21
CA GLN A 49 -2.00 -7.84 -20.21
C GLN A 49 -2.78 -6.52 -20.09
N LYS A 50 -2.51 -5.71 -19.05
CA LYS A 50 -3.21 -4.46 -18.76
C LYS A 50 -4.73 -4.61 -18.74
N GLU A 51 -5.22 -5.79 -18.37
CA GLU A 51 -6.66 -6.02 -18.26
C GLU A 51 -7.26 -5.12 -17.17
N LEU A 52 -8.49 -4.67 -17.40
CA LEU A 52 -9.20 -3.83 -16.44
C LEU A 52 -9.43 -4.63 -15.14
N LEU A 53 -9.09 -4.02 -14.00
CA LEU A 53 -9.29 -4.60 -12.66
C LEU A 53 -10.68 -5.17 -12.45
N ARG A 54 -11.69 -4.49 -12.99
CA ARG A 54 -13.12 -4.85 -12.89
C ARG A 54 -13.45 -6.12 -13.68
N THR A 55 -12.81 -6.32 -14.84
CA THR A 55 -12.99 -7.52 -15.66
C THR A 55 -12.32 -8.73 -15.01
N VAL A 56 -11.09 -8.56 -14.51
CA VAL A 56 -10.36 -9.62 -13.81
C VAL A 56 -11.09 -10.01 -12.52
N ALA A 57 -11.58 -9.03 -11.77
CA ALA A 57 -12.39 -9.25 -10.57
C ALA A 57 -13.66 -10.06 -10.85
N ALA A 58 -14.40 -9.70 -11.91
CA ALA A 58 -15.60 -10.43 -12.32
C ALA A 58 -15.30 -11.87 -12.74
N ALA A 59 -14.22 -12.10 -13.50
CA ALA A 59 -13.80 -13.44 -13.93
C ALA A 59 -13.34 -14.32 -12.75
N SER A 60 -12.73 -13.70 -11.75
CA SER A 60 -12.25 -14.36 -10.53
C SER A 60 -13.30 -14.44 -9.41
N GLY A 61 -14.50 -13.89 -9.60
CA GLY A 61 -15.56 -13.88 -8.58
C GLY A 61 -15.24 -13.07 -7.32
N VAL A 62 -14.31 -12.12 -7.39
CA VAL A 62 -13.90 -11.28 -6.24
C VAL A 62 -14.18 -9.80 -6.49
N SER A 63 -14.05 -8.99 -5.43
CA SER A 63 -14.15 -7.54 -5.59
C SER A 63 -12.90 -6.95 -6.28
N PRO A 64 -13.04 -5.84 -7.02
CA PRO A 64 -11.88 -5.12 -7.58
C PRO A 64 -10.88 -4.66 -6.52
N GLU A 65 -11.35 -4.37 -5.30
CA GLU A 65 -10.48 -4.06 -4.16
C GLU A 65 -9.62 -5.25 -3.74
N THR A 66 -10.13 -6.47 -3.84
CA THR A 66 -9.36 -7.70 -3.58
C THR A 66 -8.17 -7.78 -4.53
N ILE A 67 -8.41 -7.51 -5.83
CA ILE A 67 -7.35 -7.47 -6.84
C ILE A 67 -6.32 -6.38 -6.52
N ARG A 68 -6.78 -5.18 -6.10
CA ARG A 68 -5.90 -4.07 -5.69
C ARG A 68 -5.03 -4.45 -4.49
N CYS A 69 -5.59 -5.10 -3.48
CA CYS A 69 -4.83 -5.59 -2.33
C CYS A 69 -3.79 -6.64 -2.73
N ILE A 70 -4.13 -7.58 -3.61
CA ILE A 70 -3.21 -8.59 -4.13
C ILE A 70 -2.04 -7.92 -4.85
N LEU A 71 -2.30 -6.94 -5.72
CA LEU A 71 -1.26 -6.17 -6.42
C LEU A 71 -0.35 -5.39 -5.47
N LEU A 72 -0.92 -4.77 -4.44
CA LEU A 72 -0.15 -4.05 -3.41
C LEU A 72 0.76 -5.00 -2.61
N HIS A 73 0.28 -6.21 -2.32
CA HIS A 73 1.06 -7.22 -1.60
C HIS A 73 2.13 -7.86 -2.50
N ALA A 74 1.86 -8.03 -3.79
CA ALA A 74 2.84 -8.53 -4.75
C ALA A 74 4.01 -7.56 -4.98
N GLN A 75 3.77 -6.24 -4.88
CA GLN A 75 4.81 -5.23 -5.08
C GLN A 75 5.62 -4.87 -3.83
N LYS A 76 5.12 -5.18 -2.63
CA LYS A 76 5.92 -5.05 -1.42
C LYS A 76 6.91 -6.23 -1.39
N PRO A 77 8.24 -5.99 -1.34
CA PRO A 77 9.16 -7.06 -0.97
C PRO A 77 8.74 -7.52 0.41
N CYS A 78 8.20 -8.73 0.48
CA CYS A 78 7.67 -9.31 1.69
C CYS A 78 8.87 -9.66 2.59
N GLY A 79 9.41 -8.67 3.30
CA GLY A 79 10.52 -8.85 4.24
C GLY A 79 10.15 -9.64 5.49
N GLN A 80 8.98 -10.31 5.53
CA GLN A 80 8.52 -11.13 6.65
C GLN A 80 7.62 -12.26 6.14
N GLN A 81 8.25 -13.23 5.48
CA GLN A 81 7.73 -14.58 5.40
C GLN A 81 8.67 -15.45 6.23
N GLU A 82 8.53 -15.38 7.55
CA GLU A 82 9.21 -16.32 8.47
C GLU A 82 8.14 -17.13 9.21
N ALA A 83 8.43 -18.43 9.27
CA ALA A 83 7.61 -19.53 9.77
C ALA A 83 7.32 -19.45 11.27
#